data_AF-A0A0L7KLQ6-F1
#
_entry.id   AF-A0A0L7KLQ6-F1
#
_cell.length_a   1.000
_cell.length_b   1.000
_cell.length_c   1.000
_cell.angle_alpha   90.00
_cell.angle_beta   90.00
_cell.angle_gamma   90.00
#
_symmetry.space_group_name_H-M   'P 1'
#
loop_
_entity.id
_entity.type
_entity.pdbx_description
1 polymer ?
#
loop_
_entity_poly.entity_id
_entity_poly.type
_entity_poly.pdbx_seq_one_letter_code
_entity_poly.pdbx_strand_id
1 'polypeptide(L)'
;MPGKDTSPSAGVRLQASGPRCGLGELMLPENEPGSSIMPGKVNPTQCEALTMIAAQVMGNHVATTIGGSNGHFELNSAEIAKTAHKEGSTLKDAAIKLGHLTAEQFDEWVKPEDMLGPK
;
A
#
# COMPACT_ATOMS: atom_id res chain seq x y z
N MET A 1 19.89 -20.15 7.66
CA MET A 1 18.61 -20.74 7.21
C MET A 1 17.60 -19.60 7.15
N PRO A 2 17.15 -19.17 5.96
CA PRO A 2 16.24 -18.04 5.81
C PRO A 2 14.84 -18.53 6.16
N GLY A 3 14.37 -18.30 7.39
CA GLY A 3 13.17 -19.01 7.84
C GLY A 3 12.60 -18.44 9.12
N LYS A 4 12.09 -17.21 9.05
CA LYS A 4 11.07 -16.65 9.96
C LYS A 4 10.53 -15.28 9.53
N ASP A 5 11.16 -14.64 8.54
CA ASP A 5 10.73 -13.33 8.01
C ASP A 5 9.87 -13.44 6.72
N THR A 6 9.24 -14.60 6.49
CA THR A 6 8.18 -14.69 5.48
C THR A 6 7.01 -13.83 5.94
N SER A 7 6.44 -13.00 5.06
CA SER A 7 5.37 -12.04 5.35
C SER A 7 4.43 -12.48 6.50
N PRO A 8 4.12 -11.61 7.48
CA PRO A 8 3.36 -11.99 8.68
C PRO A 8 2.08 -12.76 8.40
N SER A 9 1.37 -12.41 7.31
CA SER A 9 0.17 -13.12 6.84
C SER A 9 0.45 -14.55 6.35
N ALA A 10 1.56 -14.80 5.67
CA ALA A 10 1.94 -16.14 5.22
C ALA A 10 2.43 -17.01 6.40
N GLY A 11 3.14 -16.41 7.36
CA GLY A 11 3.57 -17.09 8.59
C GLY A 11 2.39 -17.53 9.46
N VAL A 12 1.40 -16.65 9.65
CA VAL A 12 0.16 -16.95 10.38
C VAL A 12 -0.67 -18.02 9.67
N ARG A 13 -0.81 -17.93 8.34
CA ARG A 13 -1.49 -18.94 7.52
C ARG A 13 -0.87 -20.34 7.68
N LEU A 14 0.45 -20.43 7.69
CA LEU A 14 1.16 -21.70 7.80
C LEU A 14 1.00 -22.30 9.20
N GLN A 15 1.17 -21.49 10.25
CA GLN A 15 1.00 -21.92 11.64
C GLN A 15 -0.44 -22.36 11.96
N ALA A 16 -1.43 -21.73 11.33
CA ALA A 16 -2.84 -22.09 11.48
C ALA A 16 -3.32 -23.22 10.55
N SER A 17 -2.42 -23.81 9.74
CA SER A 17 -2.80 -24.92 8.85
C SER A 17 -3.21 -26.15 9.68
N GLY A 18 -4.37 -26.74 9.38
CA GLY A 18 -5.00 -27.77 10.20
C GLY A 18 -6.35 -28.18 9.64
N PRO A 19 -7.15 -29.01 10.33
CA PRO A 19 -7.02 -29.34 11.76
C PRO A 19 -6.16 -30.57 12.08
N ARG A 20 -5.82 -31.42 11.10
CA ARG A 20 -5.05 -32.67 11.36
C ARG A 20 -3.87 -32.92 10.42
N CYS A 21 -3.81 -32.18 9.31
CA CYS A 21 -2.79 -32.35 8.25
C CYS A 21 -2.05 -31.04 7.98
N GLY A 22 -1.61 -30.36 9.04
CA GLY A 22 -0.88 -29.08 9.00
C GLY A 22 -0.08 -28.88 10.29
N LEU A 23 0.39 -27.66 10.55
CA LEU A 23 1.16 -27.35 11.77
C LEU A 23 0.27 -27.28 13.02
N GLY A 24 -0.91 -26.66 12.90
CA GLY A 24 -1.88 -26.57 13.99
C GLY A 24 -1.41 -25.80 15.23
N GLU A 25 -0.42 -24.92 15.10
CA GLU A 25 0.18 -24.17 16.20
C GLU A 25 -0.68 -22.97 16.63
N LEU A 26 -1.50 -22.43 15.72
CA LEU A 26 -2.37 -21.29 15.95
C LEU A 26 -3.83 -21.62 15.60
N MET A 27 -4.78 -21.20 16.43
CA MET A 27 -6.21 -21.28 16.11
C MET A 27 -6.71 -19.91 15.63
N LEU A 28 -7.30 -19.87 14.43
CA LEU A 28 -7.90 -18.67 13.87
C LEU A 28 -9.37 -18.54 14.27
N PRO A 29 -9.89 -17.31 14.43
CA PRO A 29 -11.31 -17.09 14.62
C PRO A 29 -12.09 -17.49 13.36
N GLU A 30 -13.21 -18.21 13.54
CA GLU A 30 -14.17 -18.51 12.48
C GLU A 30 -15.00 -17.26 12.17
N ASN A 31 -14.62 -16.53 11.12
CA ASN A 31 -15.28 -15.30 10.70
C ASN A 31 -16.32 -15.51 9.58
N GLU A 32 -16.31 -16.68 8.92
CA GLU A 32 -17.31 -17.10 7.95
C GLU A 32 -18.06 -18.36 8.43
N PRO A 33 -19.33 -18.57 8.01
CA PRO A 33 -20.08 -19.78 8.35
C PRO A 33 -19.35 -21.05 7.88
N GLY A 34 -18.94 -21.88 8.84
CA GLY A 34 -18.41 -23.20 8.58
C GLY A 34 -19.48 -24.22 8.18
N SER A 35 -19.05 -25.42 7.81
CA SER A 35 -19.96 -26.54 7.58
C SER A 35 -20.01 -27.46 8.80
N SER A 36 -21.22 -27.84 9.24
CA SER A 36 -21.42 -28.79 10.34
C SER A 36 -20.79 -30.17 10.10
N ILE A 37 -20.51 -30.52 8.84
CA ILE A 37 -19.81 -31.76 8.46
C ILE A 37 -18.28 -31.66 8.56
N MET A 38 -17.73 -30.44 8.63
CA MET A 38 -16.28 -30.17 8.69
C MET A 38 -15.92 -29.37 9.94
N PRO A 39 -16.02 -29.96 11.15
CA PRO A 39 -15.72 -29.28 12.39
C PRO A 39 -14.23 -28.90 12.48
N GLY A 40 -13.95 -27.65 12.86
CA GLY A 40 -12.60 -27.11 13.03
C GLY A 40 -11.87 -26.77 11.73
N LYS A 41 -12.55 -26.82 10.57
CA LYS A 41 -12.00 -26.32 9.31
C LYS A 41 -12.25 -24.82 9.22
N VAL A 42 -11.24 -24.04 9.55
CA VAL A 42 -11.24 -22.57 9.45
C VAL A 42 -10.34 -22.14 8.30
N ASN A 43 -10.89 -21.39 7.35
CA ASN A 43 -10.09 -20.86 6.25
C ASN A 43 -9.42 -19.53 6.69
N PRO A 44 -8.14 -19.31 6.36
CA PRO A 44 -7.41 -18.10 6.73
C PRO A 44 -7.71 -16.93 5.76
N THR A 45 -8.98 -16.61 5.54
CA THR A 45 -9.46 -15.66 4.51
C THR A 45 -8.85 -14.25 4.65
N GLN A 46 -8.67 -13.77 5.88
CA GLN A 46 -8.00 -12.50 6.15
C GLN A 46 -6.52 -12.53 5.74
N CYS A 47 -5.83 -13.64 5.98
CA CYS A 47 -4.45 -13.79 5.54
C CYS A 47 -4.36 -13.82 4.00
N GLU A 48 -5.34 -14.44 3.34
CA GLU A 48 -5.44 -14.46 1.88
C GLU A 48 -5.69 -13.06 1.31
N ALA A 49 -6.61 -12.30 1.90
CA ALA A 49 -6.86 -10.90 1.55
C ALA A 49 -5.59 -10.03 1.72
N LEU A 50 -4.87 -10.19 2.83
CA LEU A 50 -3.62 -9.47 3.07
C LEU A 50 -2.54 -9.82 2.05
N THR A 51 -2.42 -11.09 1.64
CA THR A 51 -1.45 -11.46 0.59
C THR A 51 -1.80 -10.88 -0.77
N MET A 52 -3.09 -10.76 -1.11
CA MET A 52 -3.53 -10.10 -2.35
C MET A 52 -3.25 -8.59 -2.33
N ILE A 53 -3.54 -7.92 -1.21
CA ILE A 53 -3.23 -6.49 -1.04
C ILE A 53 -1.73 -6.24 -1.12
N ALA A 54 -0.91 -7.08 -0.50
CA ALA A 54 0.55 -6.95 -0.56
C ALA A 54 1.07 -7.05 -2.00
N ALA A 55 0.54 -7.99 -2.79
CA ALA A 55 0.88 -8.10 -4.21
C ALA A 55 0.48 -6.85 -5.00
N GLN A 56 -0.71 -6.30 -4.74
CA GLN A 56 -1.18 -5.08 -5.38
C GLN A 56 -0.31 -3.87 -5.03
N VAL A 57 0.09 -3.71 -3.76
CA VAL A 57 0.97 -2.61 -3.30
C VAL A 57 2.35 -2.70 -3.94
N MET A 58 2.91 -3.91 -4.06
CA MET A 58 4.17 -4.12 -4.78
C MET A 58 4.06 -3.74 -6.25
N GLY A 59 2.95 -4.12 -6.91
CA GLY A 59 2.67 -3.70 -8.30
C GLY A 59 2.56 -2.19 -8.45
N ASN A 60 1.83 -1.54 -7.54
CA ASN A 60 1.69 -0.08 -7.51
C ASN A 60 3.05 0.61 -7.31
N HIS A 61 3.92 0.08 -6.46
CA HIS A 61 5.26 0.65 -6.24
C HIS A 61 6.14 0.61 -7.49
N VAL A 62 6.07 -0.48 -8.27
CA VAL A 62 6.77 -0.57 -9.56
C VAL A 62 6.18 0.43 -10.56
N ALA A 63 4.84 0.54 -10.63
CA ALA A 63 4.17 1.50 -11.50
C ALA A 63 4.56 2.96 -11.16
N THR A 64 4.60 3.33 -9.88
CA THR A 64 5.06 4.67 -9.45
C THR A 64 6.54 4.88 -9.73
N THR A 65 7.39 3.87 -9.52
CA THR A 65 8.84 3.97 -9.81
C THR A 65 9.09 4.21 -11.29
N ILE A 66 8.41 3.48 -12.18
CA ILE A 66 8.51 3.67 -13.63
C ILE A 66 7.90 5.01 -14.03
N GLY A 67 6.74 5.37 -13.48
CA GLY A 67 6.12 6.68 -13.75
C GLY A 67 7.00 7.85 -13.32
N GLY A 68 7.71 7.72 -12.20
CA GLY A 68 8.63 8.73 -11.69
C GLY A 68 10.00 8.74 -12.38
N SER A 69 10.44 7.66 -13.02
CA SER A 69 11.74 7.62 -13.73
C SER A 69 11.67 8.19 -15.15
N ASN A 70 10.46 8.33 -15.72
CA ASN A 70 10.24 8.80 -17.10
C ASN A 70 9.83 10.28 -17.19
N GLY A 71 10.24 11.11 -16.22
CA GLY A 71 10.10 12.56 -16.32
C GLY A 71 11.02 13.13 -17.40
N HIS A 72 10.48 13.92 -18.33
CA HIS A 72 11.25 14.60 -19.39
C HIS A 72 11.19 16.12 -19.21
N PHE A 73 12.34 16.79 -19.40
CA PHE A 73 12.51 18.24 -19.27
C PHE A 73 12.14 18.76 -17.86
N GLU A 74 11.46 19.91 -17.74
CA GLU A 74 11.30 20.65 -16.48
C GLU A 74 10.23 20.09 -15.52
N LEU A 75 9.63 18.93 -15.81
CA LEU A 75 8.53 18.38 -15.02
C LEU A 75 8.76 16.92 -14.62
N ASN A 76 9.09 16.74 -13.34
CA ASN A 76 8.85 15.52 -12.57
C ASN A 76 8.26 15.90 -11.20
N SER A 77 6.97 15.65 -11.00
CA SER A 77 6.21 16.06 -9.81
C SER A 77 6.74 15.48 -8.48
N ALA A 78 7.66 14.52 -8.51
CA ALA A 78 8.29 13.94 -7.33
C ALA A 78 9.25 14.90 -6.59
N GLU A 79 9.76 15.95 -7.25
CA GLU A 79 10.78 16.84 -6.69
C GLU A 79 10.19 17.89 -5.72
N ILE A 80 9.00 18.41 -6.06
CA ILE A 80 8.25 19.36 -5.22
C ILE A 80 7.83 18.71 -3.89
N ALA A 81 7.38 17.46 -3.94
CA ALA A 81 6.96 16.70 -2.75
C ALA A 81 8.13 16.42 -1.79
N LYS A 82 9.32 16.15 -2.32
CA LYS A 82 10.53 15.91 -1.51
C LYS A 82 11.05 17.17 -0.83
N THR A 83 10.96 18.31 -1.52
CA THR A 83 11.46 19.60 -1.00
C THR A 83 10.55 20.16 0.10
N ALA A 84 9.23 20.08 -0.08
CA ALA A 84 8.26 20.49 0.95
C ALA A 84 8.39 19.68 2.24
N HIS A 85 8.65 18.37 2.13
CA HIS A 85 8.83 17.51 3.31
C HIS A 85 10.13 17.81 4.08
N LYS A 86 11.20 18.20 3.39
CA LYS A 86 12.51 18.46 4.00
C LYS A 86 12.59 19.81 4.71
N GLU A 87 11.86 20.82 4.22
CA GLU A 87 11.87 22.17 4.78
C GLU A 87 10.74 22.42 5.78
N GLY A 88 9.82 21.45 5.96
CA GLY A 88 8.63 21.62 6.80
C GLY A 88 7.71 22.72 6.28
N SER A 89 7.78 23.02 4.99
CA SER A 89 7.00 24.06 4.33
C SER A 89 5.82 23.45 3.58
N THR A 90 4.85 24.27 3.20
CA THR A 90 3.74 23.77 2.39
C THR A 90 4.21 23.41 0.97
N LEU A 91 3.49 22.52 0.29
CA LEU A 91 3.75 22.17 -1.12
C LEU A 91 3.71 23.41 -2.02
N LYS A 92 2.86 24.37 -1.68
CA LYS A 92 2.72 25.66 -2.36
C LYS A 92 3.98 26.49 -2.22
N ASP A 93 4.47 26.67 -1.00
CA ASP A 93 5.67 27.47 -0.73
C ASP A 93 6.92 26.85 -1.37
N ALA A 94 7.05 25.52 -1.31
CA ALA A 94 8.16 24.81 -1.92
C ALA A 94 8.14 24.91 -3.45
N ALA A 95 6.95 24.81 -4.08
CA ALA A 95 6.81 24.90 -5.53
C ALA A 95 7.09 26.31 -6.08
N ILE A 96 6.69 27.35 -5.33
CA ILE A 96 7.01 28.76 -5.64
C ILE A 96 8.51 29.03 -5.45
N LYS A 97 9.10 28.52 -4.37
CA LYS A 97 10.52 28.71 -4.04
C LYS A 97 11.46 28.04 -5.04
N LEU A 98 11.06 26.89 -5.59
CA LEU A 98 11.80 26.20 -6.65
C LEU A 98 11.59 26.83 -8.04
N GLY A 99 10.68 27.80 -8.18
CA GLY A 99 10.42 28.52 -9.42
C GLY A 99 9.62 27.75 -10.46
N HIS A 100 9.02 26.60 -10.09
CA HIS A 100 8.29 25.76 -11.04
C HIS A 100 6.92 26.32 -11.43
N LEU A 101 6.31 27.14 -10.57
CA LEU A 101 4.97 27.71 -10.79
C LEU A 101 4.69 28.87 -9.83
N THR A 102 3.85 29.82 -10.27
CA THR A 102 3.45 30.97 -9.44
C THR A 102 2.38 30.58 -8.42
N ALA A 103 2.19 31.44 -7.41
CA ALA A 103 1.16 31.21 -6.39
C ALA A 103 -0.24 31.12 -6.99
N GLU A 104 -0.52 31.92 -8.03
CA GLU A 104 -1.82 31.88 -8.71
C GLU A 104 -2.01 30.58 -9.51
N GLN A 105 -0.95 30.07 -10.16
CA GLN A 105 -0.99 28.81 -10.90
C GLN A 105 -1.18 27.60 -9.97
N PHE A 106 -0.59 27.63 -8.77
CA PHE A 106 -0.82 26.58 -7.77
C PHE A 106 -2.27 26.56 -7.28
N ASP A 107 -2.85 27.73 -6.99
CA ASP A 107 -4.24 27.83 -6.54
C ASP A 107 -5.25 27.45 -7.64
N GLU A 108 -4.87 27.67 -8.91
CA GLU A 108 -5.68 27.25 -10.05
C GLU A 108 -5.66 25.72 -10.24
N TRP A 109 -4.51 25.07 -10.07
CA TRP A 109 -4.32 23.65 -10.38
C TRP A 109 -4.54 22.71 -9.19
N VAL A 110 -4.26 23.17 -7.96
CA VAL A 110 -4.35 22.37 -6.74
C VAL A 110 -5.58 22.80 -5.95
N LYS A 111 -6.74 22.36 -6.42
CA LYS A 111 -8.02 22.58 -5.75
C LYS A 111 -8.41 21.32 -4.98
N PRO A 112 -8.39 21.33 -3.63
CA PRO A 112 -8.69 20.15 -2.82
C PRO A 112 -10.06 19.54 -3.13
N GLU A 113 -11.03 20.41 -3.48
CA GLU A 113 -12.38 20.06 -3.91
C GLU A 113 -12.45 19.20 -5.17
N ASP A 114 -11.45 19.30 -6.06
CA ASP A 114 -11.32 18.51 -7.28
C ASP A 114 -10.45 17.25 -7.08
N MET A 115 -9.97 16.97 -5.86
CA MET A 115 -9.00 15.90 -5.54
C MET A 115 -9.53 14.86 -4.53
N LEU A 116 -10.83 14.83 -4.25
CA LEU A 116 -11.47 13.91 -3.30
C LEU A 116 -11.80 12.51 -3.89
N GLY A 117 -11.30 12.24 -5.09
CA GLY A 117 -11.54 11.01 -5.83
C GLY A 117 -11.11 11.21 -7.30
N PRO A 118 -10.95 10.14 -8.09
CA PRO A 118 -10.42 10.24 -9.45
C PRO A 118 -11.32 11.09 -10.37
N LYS A 119 -10.70 11.79 -11.32
CA LYS A 119 -11.31 12.15 -12.62
C LYS A 119 -11.09 11.01 -13.61
#